data_AF-A0A835IWG6-F1
#
_entry.id   AF-A0A835IWG6-F1
#
_cell.length_a   1.000
_cell.length_b   1.000
_cell.length_c   1.000
_cell.angle_alpha   90.00
_cell.angle_beta   90.00
_cell.angle_gamma   90.00
#
_symmetry.space_group_name_H-M   'P 1'
#
loop_
_entity.id
_entity.type
_entity.pdbx_description
1 polymer ?
#
loop_
_entity_poly.entity_id
_entity_poly.type
_entity_poly.pdbx_seq_one_letter_code
_entity_poly.pdbx_strand_id
1 'polypeptide(L)'
;MKEGKLMEVLPEEIWIRILETGIEKWILTHKDICSFSISCKNFNKLSNDNSLWSTLLSLDFPHFQNEDTSSSEESQKNLYKSRLEIYRQLERDFIRRTVFNQEYRLGVLGRKIKRVRRELKVINEQMEENSGVLLDMIRDRYFVCREELAYVEQEHMDIQKEVTSMRTTIMDKDGDFHALVDVGQDTNLLEDDALAGSSEDFEESSEEEPEESSEESSDGESEEGF
;
A
#
# COMPACT_ATOMS: atom_id res chain seq x y z
N MET A 1 24.14 49.89 -13.82
CA MET A 1 23.49 48.66 -14.32
C MET A 1 22.08 48.61 -13.78
N LYS A 2 21.07 48.67 -14.67
CA LYS A 2 19.64 48.53 -14.33
C LYS A 2 19.15 47.21 -14.94
N GLU A 3 19.39 46.10 -14.27
CA GLU A 3 18.93 44.76 -14.73
C GLU A 3 17.49 44.43 -14.30
N GLY A 4 16.74 45.39 -13.78
CA GLY A 4 15.36 45.18 -13.33
C GLY A 4 14.26 45.50 -14.36
N LYS A 5 14.59 46.06 -15.54
CA LYS A 5 13.58 46.72 -16.41
C LYS A 5 13.05 45.88 -17.59
N LEU A 6 13.54 44.66 -17.79
CA LEU A 6 13.05 43.80 -18.90
C LEU A 6 11.79 43.00 -18.55
N MET A 7 11.55 42.70 -17.26
CA MET A 7 10.32 41.99 -16.85
C MET A 7 9.05 42.85 -16.93
N GLU A 8 9.17 44.18 -16.98
CA GLU A 8 8.02 45.10 -17.10
C GLU A 8 7.55 45.31 -18.55
N VAL A 9 8.19 44.67 -19.55
CA VAL A 9 7.97 45.00 -20.97
C VAL A 9 6.91 44.12 -21.64
N LEU A 10 6.65 42.92 -21.11
CA LEU A 10 5.74 41.97 -21.74
C LEU A 10 4.39 41.93 -21.00
N PRO A 11 3.24 42.16 -21.68
CA PRO A 11 1.92 42.08 -21.07
C PRO A 11 1.64 40.72 -20.42
N GLU A 12 0.83 40.72 -19.37
CA GLU A 12 0.46 39.51 -18.61
C GLU A 12 -0.17 38.45 -19.51
N GLU A 13 -0.99 38.86 -20.48
CA GLU A 13 -1.67 37.97 -21.42
C GLU A 13 -0.68 37.17 -22.29
N ILE A 14 0.45 37.79 -22.67
CA ILE A 14 1.46 37.09 -23.48
C ILE A 14 2.22 36.09 -22.61
N TRP A 15 2.51 36.43 -21.36
CA TRP A 15 3.10 35.48 -20.41
C TRP A 15 2.19 34.29 -20.15
N ILE A 16 0.89 34.50 -19.95
CA ILE A 16 -0.09 33.42 -19.79
C ILE A 16 -0.07 32.50 -21.02
N ARG A 17 -0.11 33.06 -22.23
CA ARG A 17 -0.05 32.27 -23.47
C ARG A 17 1.25 31.47 -23.63
N ILE A 18 2.39 32.05 -23.24
CA ILE A 18 3.68 31.34 -23.28
C ILE A 18 3.66 30.14 -22.31
N LEU A 19 3.20 30.37 -21.08
CA LEU A 19 3.10 29.32 -20.06
C LEU A 19 2.11 28.22 -20.46
N GLU A 20 0.93 28.61 -20.95
CA GLU A 20 -0.11 27.72 -21.46
C GLU A 20 0.43 26.85 -22.61
N THR A 21 1.11 27.45 -23.59
CA THR A 21 1.74 26.70 -24.69
C THR A 21 2.81 25.72 -24.18
N GLY A 22 3.55 26.10 -23.12
CA GLY A 22 4.52 25.23 -22.48
C GLY A 22 3.87 24.02 -21.82
N ILE A 23 2.72 24.21 -21.17
CA ILE A 23 1.91 23.15 -20.56
C ILE A 23 1.34 22.23 -21.63
N GLU A 24 0.71 22.77 -22.68
CA GLU A 24 0.15 22.00 -23.79
C GLU A 24 1.18 21.10 -24.49
N LYS A 25 2.44 21.55 -24.54
CA LYS A 25 3.56 20.79 -25.11
C LYS A 25 4.26 19.87 -24.11
N TRP A 26 3.75 19.74 -22.89
CA TRP A 26 4.36 18.96 -21.80
C TRP A 26 5.79 19.41 -21.45
N ILE A 27 6.15 20.65 -21.77
CA ILE A 27 7.44 21.25 -21.44
C ILE A 27 7.42 21.78 -20.00
N LEU A 28 6.26 22.26 -19.56
CA LEU A 28 6.02 22.76 -18.21
C LEU A 28 5.00 21.87 -17.50
N THR A 29 5.29 21.58 -16.24
CA THR A 29 4.42 20.85 -15.31
C THR A 29 3.89 21.78 -14.23
N HIS A 30 2.94 21.30 -13.41
CA HIS A 30 2.47 22.09 -12.26
C HIS A 30 3.61 22.48 -11.30
N LYS A 31 4.67 21.67 -11.21
CA LYS A 31 5.83 21.96 -10.35
C LYS A 31 6.55 23.23 -10.83
N ASP A 32 6.73 23.36 -12.14
CA ASP A 32 7.39 24.52 -12.75
C ASP A 32 6.58 25.80 -12.52
N ILE A 33 5.25 25.72 -12.66
CA ILE A 33 4.35 26.85 -12.38
C ILE A 33 4.45 27.28 -10.91
N CYS A 34 4.50 26.32 -9.98
CA CYS A 34 4.71 26.59 -8.56
C CYS A 34 6.06 27.27 -8.31
N SER A 35 7.14 26.79 -8.93
CA SER A 35 8.48 27.38 -8.84
C SER A 35 8.52 28.81 -9.38
N PHE A 36 7.84 29.09 -10.51
CA PHE A 36 7.72 30.45 -11.03
C PHE A 36 6.99 31.37 -10.04
N SER A 37 5.97 30.87 -9.33
CA SER A 37 5.21 31.70 -8.37
C SER A 37 6.06 32.25 -7.22
N ILE A 38 7.14 31.55 -6.87
CA ILE A 38 8.06 31.93 -5.79
C ILE A 38 9.16 32.87 -6.32
N SER A 39 9.42 32.84 -7.63
CA SER A 39 10.52 33.57 -8.26
C SER A 39 10.32 35.09 -8.24
N CYS A 40 9.11 35.60 -8.50
CA CYS A 40 8.80 37.03 -8.37
C CYS A 40 7.30 37.31 -8.20
N LYS A 41 6.96 38.54 -7.77
CA LYS A 41 5.56 38.97 -7.56
C LYS A 41 4.70 38.88 -8.82
N ASN A 42 5.29 39.15 -9.99
CA ASN A 42 4.56 39.11 -11.26
C ASN A 42 4.19 37.66 -11.63
N PHE A 43 5.16 36.74 -11.57
CA PHE A 43 4.89 35.32 -11.79
C PHE A 43 4.00 34.70 -10.73
N ASN A 44 4.02 35.20 -9.48
CA ASN A 44 3.04 34.79 -8.48
C ASN A 44 1.60 35.07 -8.95
N LYS A 45 1.32 36.30 -9.42
CA LYS A 45 0.00 36.64 -9.97
C LYS A 45 -0.36 35.77 -11.16
N LEU A 46 0.55 35.62 -12.13
CA LEU A 46 0.35 34.79 -13.31
C LEU A 46 0.07 33.32 -12.95
N SER A 47 0.76 32.78 -11.94
CA SER A 47 0.57 31.40 -11.46
C SER A 47 -0.78 31.15 -10.78
N ASN A 48 -1.57 32.19 -10.53
CA ASN A 48 -2.93 32.08 -10.01
C ASN A 48 -3.98 32.24 -11.12
N ASP A 49 -3.55 32.43 -12.37
CA ASP A 49 -4.47 32.50 -13.50
C ASP A 49 -5.17 31.16 -13.73
N ASN A 50 -6.50 31.20 -13.85
CA ASN A 50 -7.34 30.01 -13.94
C ASN A 50 -7.12 29.24 -15.26
N SER A 51 -6.71 29.90 -16.36
CA SER A 51 -6.54 29.22 -17.64
C SER A 51 -5.41 28.21 -17.57
N LEU A 52 -4.29 28.56 -16.93
CA LEU A 52 -3.14 27.66 -16.75
C LEU A 52 -3.52 26.37 -16.01
N TRP A 53 -4.27 26.49 -14.91
CA TRP A 53 -4.71 25.34 -14.13
C TRP A 53 -5.82 24.56 -14.81
N SER A 54 -6.68 25.20 -15.60
CA SER A 54 -7.69 24.53 -16.42
C SER A 54 -7.02 23.67 -17.51
N THR A 55 -5.97 24.17 -18.15
CA THR A 55 -5.17 23.42 -19.13
C THR A 55 -4.41 22.27 -18.46
N LEU A 56 -3.85 22.47 -17.27
CA LEU A 56 -3.25 21.35 -16.51
C LEU A 56 -4.29 20.30 -16.11
N LEU A 57 -5.47 20.72 -15.65
CA LEU A 57 -6.57 19.81 -15.30
C LEU A 57 -7.01 18.97 -16.50
N SER A 58 -7.10 19.57 -17.69
CA SER A 58 -7.52 18.85 -18.90
C SER A 58 -6.50 17.83 -19.37
N LEU A 59 -5.20 18.13 -19.21
CA LEU A 59 -4.11 17.24 -19.62
C LEU A 59 -3.84 16.13 -18.60
N ASP A 60 -3.76 16.47 -17.31
CA ASP A 60 -3.39 15.51 -16.26
C ASP A 60 -4.58 14.65 -15.80
N PHE A 61 -5.79 15.19 -15.89
CA PHE A 61 -7.01 14.58 -15.34
C PHE A 61 -8.16 14.51 -16.36
N PRO A 62 -7.96 13.91 -17.56
CA PRO A 62 -8.95 13.92 -18.64
C PRO A 62 -10.28 13.24 -18.26
N HIS A 63 -10.23 12.28 -17.32
CA HIS A 63 -11.42 11.54 -16.88
C HIS A 63 -12.25 12.26 -15.82
N PHE A 64 -11.75 13.36 -15.25
CA PHE A 64 -12.43 14.11 -14.18
C PHE A 64 -13.20 15.33 -14.69
N GLN A 65 -13.25 15.53 -16.02
CA GLN A 65 -13.92 16.69 -16.63
C GLN A 65 -15.47 16.64 -16.53
N ASN A 66 -16.06 15.48 -16.24
CA ASN A 66 -17.52 15.27 -16.25
C ASN A 66 -18.15 15.22 -14.85
N GLU A 67 -17.39 15.38 -13.77
CA GLU A 67 -17.99 15.60 -12.45
C GLU A 67 -18.35 17.07 -12.34
N ASP A 68 -19.64 17.35 -12.55
CA ASP A 68 -20.28 18.66 -12.46
C ASP A 68 -19.76 19.46 -11.25
N THR A 69 -18.84 20.39 -11.51
CA THR A 69 -18.57 21.51 -10.61
C THR A 69 -19.61 22.60 -10.89
N SER A 70 -20.89 22.23 -10.80
CA SER A 70 -21.94 23.22 -10.65
C SER A 70 -21.84 23.79 -9.23
N SER A 71 -21.50 25.08 -9.16
CA SER A 71 -21.42 25.92 -7.96
C SER A 71 -20.24 25.69 -7.02
N SER A 72 -19.09 26.29 -7.32
CA SER A 72 -18.27 26.92 -6.28
C SER A 72 -17.37 27.99 -6.91
N GLU A 73 -17.20 29.12 -6.24
CA GLU A 73 -16.23 30.19 -6.57
C GLU A 73 -14.78 29.74 -6.35
N GLU A 74 -14.49 28.46 -6.59
CA GLU A 74 -13.24 27.83 -6.25
C GLU A 74 -12.22 28.00 -7.39
N SER A 75 -11.02 28.49 -7.05
CA SER A 75 -9.96 28.66 -8.03
C SER A 75 -9.60 27.32 -8.69
N GLN A 76 -9.36 27.32 -10.01
CA GLN A 76 -8.95 26.11 -10.75
C GLN A 76 -7.67 25.49 -10.18
N LYS A 77 -6.83 26.32 -9.56
CA LYS A 77 -5.64 25.91 -8.79
C LYS A 77 -5.99 25.01 -7.60
N ASN A 78 -7.02 25.36 -6.82
CA ASN A 78 -7.45 24.54 -5.69
C ASN A 78 -8.09 23.24 -6.15
N LEU A 79 -8.88 23.28 -7.23
CA LEU A 79 -9.43 22.08 -7.86
C LEU A 79 -8.30 21.14 -8.32
N TYR A 80 -7.28 21.66 -9.01
CA TYR A 80 -6.11 20.87 -9.41
C TYR A 80 -5.40 20.24 -8.20
N LYS A 81 -5.17 21.01 -7.13
CA LYS A 81 -4.57 20.49 -5.90
C LYS A 81 -5.40 19.36 -5.28
N SER A 82 -6.72 19.53 -5.18
CA SER A 82 -7.63 18.52 -4.65
C SER A 82 -7.58 17.23 -5.49
N ARG A 83 -7.65 17.35 -6.81
CA ARG A 83 -7.56 16.20 -7.74
C ARG A 83 -6.20 15.51 -7.67
N LEU A 84 -5.12 16.27 -7.60
CA LEU A 84 -3.77 15.74 -7.42
C LEU A 84 -3.62 14.96 -6.10
N GLU A 85 -4.22 15.46 -5.02
CA GLU A 85 -4.18 14.75 -3.74
C GLU A 85 -5.01 13.46 -3.77
N ILE A 86 -6.21 13.50 -4.37
CA ILE A 86 -7.01 12.29 -4.60
C ILE A 86 -6.22 11.26 -5.40
N TYR A 87 -5.57 11.68 -6.49
CA TYR A 87 -4.75 10.80 -7.32
C TYR A 87 -3.58 10.18 -6.52
N ARG A 88 -2.86 10.98 -5.73
CA ARG A 88 -1.80 10.49 -4.85
C ARG A 88 -2.32 9.51 -3.81
N GLN A 89 -3.50 9.79 -3.24
CA GLN A 89 -4.14 8.90 -2.28
C GLN A 89 -4.52 7.56 -2.92
N LEU A 90 -5.12 7.59 -4.12
CA LEU A 90 -5.45 6.38 -4.87
C LEU A 90 -4.20 5.54 -5.20
N GLU A 91 -3.12 6.19 -5.61
CA GLU A 91 -1.83 5.53 -5.88
C GLU A 91 -1.29 4.86 -4.60
N ARG A 92 -1.30 5.58 -3.46
CA ARG A 92 -0.90 5.01 -2.16
C ARG A 92 -1.75 3.80 -1.78
N ASP A 93 -3.07 3.89 -1.96
CA ASP A 93 -3.99 2.82 -1.59
C ASP A 93 -3.86 1.61 -2.53
N PHE A 94 -3.63 1.83 -3.82
CA PHE A 94 -3.32 0.77 -4.78
C PHE A 94 -2.05 0.03 -4.38
N ILE A 95 -0.98 0.76 -4.07
CA ILE A 95 0.28 0.18 -3.64
C ILE A 95 0.11 -0.61 -2.33
N ARG A 96 -0.53 -0.02 -1.31
CA ARG A 96 -0.81 -0.70 -0.03
C ARG A 96 -1.59 -2.00 -0.24
N ARG A 97 -2.62 -1.96 -1.08
CA ARG A 97 -3.44 -3.15 -1.37
C ARG A 97 -2.63 -4.22 -2.10
N THR A 98 -1.76 -3.83 -3.01
CA THR A 98 -0.86 -4.75 -3.73
C THR A 98 0.11 -5.43 -2.78
N VAL A 99 0.76 -4.67 -1.89
CA VAL A 99 1.66 -5.21 -0.85
C VAL A 99 0.91 -6.18 0.07
N PHE A 100 -0.26 -5.77 0.58
CA PHE A 100 -1.09 -6.61 1.44
C PHE A 100 -1.45 -7.94 0.78
N ASN A 101 -1.87 -7.92 -0.49
CA ASN A 101 -2.21 -9.14 -1.22
C ASN A 101 -1.02 -10.09 -1.37
N GLN A 102 0.17 -9.55 -1.62
CA GLN A 102 1.39 -10.36 -1.76
C GLN A 102 1.85 -10.92 -0.40
N GLU A 103 1.73 -10.15 0.68
CA GLU A 103 1.98 -10.63 2.05
C GLU A 103 1.00 -11.74 2.46
N TYR A 104 -0.27 -11.61 2.09
CA TYR A 104 -1.25 -12.66 2.28
C TYR A 104 -0.84 -13.95 1.55
N ARG A 105 -0.40 -13.85 0.28
CA ARG A 105 0.12 -14.99 -0.48
C ARG A 105 1.33 -15.63 0.19
N LEU A 106 2.27 -14.84 0.71
CA LEU A 106 3.40 -15.35 1.51
C LEU A 106 2.91 -16.16 2.72
N GLY A 107 1.91 -15.66 3.45
CA GLY A 107 1.32 -16.38 4.57
C GLY A 107 0.71 -17.73 4.15
N VAL A 108 0.04 -17.79 3.00
CA VAL A 108 -0.51 -19.04 2.44
C VAL A 108 0.61 -20.01 2.07
N LEU A 109 1.61 -19.56 1.32
CA LEU A 109 2.75 -20.39 0.91
C LEU A 109 3.56 -20.86 2.12
N GLY A 110 3.79 -20.01 3.12
CA GLY A 110 4.47 -20.37 4.36
C GLY A 110 3.74 -21.47 5.13
N ARG A 111 2.40 -21.44 5.17
CA ARG A 111 1.59 -22.55 5.73
C ARG A 111 1.72 -23.82 4.89
N LYS A 112 1.73 -23.71 3.56
CA LYS A 112 1.91 -24.84 2.64
C LYS A 112 3.28 -25.49 2.81
N ILE A 113 4.36 -24.72 2.86
CA ILE A 113 5.74 -25.19 3.14
C ILE A 113 5.77 -25.99 4.46
N LYS A 114 5.20 -25.43 5.53
CA LYS A 114 5.13 -26.12 6.84
C LYS A 114 4.34 -27.43 6.77
N ARG A 115 3.32 -27.52 5.90
CA ARG A 115 2.55 -28.75 5.69
C ARG A 115 3.36 -29.80 4.94
N VAL A 116 3.90 -29.45 3.78
CA VAL A 116 4.69 -30.38 2.95
C VAL A 116 5.93 -30.88 3.69
N ARG A 117 6.61 -30.03 4.48
CA ARG A 117 7.73 -30.47 5.33
C ARG A 117 7.32 -31.51 6.38
N ARG A 118 6.11 -31.40 6.96
CA ARG A 118 5.58 -32.40 7.90
C ARG A 118 5.28 -33.71 7.18
N GLU A 119 4.65 -33.64 6.00
CA GLU A 119 4.36 -34.83 5.18
C GLU A 119 5.66 -35.54 4.78
N LEU A 120 6.70 -34.81 4.37
CA LEU A 120 8.01 -35.38 4.08
C LEU A 120 8.62 -36.08 5.30
N LYS A 121 8.48 -35.51 6.50
CA LYS A 121 8.95 -36.15 7.73
C LYS A 121 8.27 -37.51 7.95
N VAL A 122 6.94 -37.55 7.80
CA VAL A 122 6.17 -38.80 7.91
C VAL A 122 6.57 -39.80 6.84
N ILE A 123 6.73 -39.37 5.58
CA ILE A 123 7.19 -40.25 4.49
C ILE A 123 8.59 -40.81 4.80
N ASN A 124 9.48 -40.00 5.36
CA ASN A 124 10.82 -40.42 5.73
C ASN A 124 10.80 -41.46 6.85
N GLU A 125 9.95 -41.29 7.86
CA GLU A 125 9.72 -42.31 8.91
C GLU A 125 9.18 -43.62 8.29
N GLN A 126 8.20 -43.52 7.37
CA GLN A 126 7.67 -44.67 6.64
C GLN A 126 8.72 -45.38 5.78
N MET A 127 9.73 -44.68 5.25
CA MET A 127 10.81 -45.31 4.49
C MET A 127 11.70 -46.20 5.36
N GLU A 128 11.91 -45.85 6.63
CA GLU A 128 12.73 -46.64 7.56
C GLU A 128 12.02 -47.92 8.02
N GLU A 129 10.69 -47.91 8.05
CA GLU A 129 9.86 -49.02 8.56
C GLU A 129 9.45 -50.05 7.49
N ASN A 130 9.52 -49.69 6.21
CA ASN A 130 8.96 -50.50 5.11
C ASN A 130 10.02 -51.07 4.18
N SER A 131 9.70 -52.18 3.51
CA SER A 131 10.61 -52.86 2.57
C SER A 131 9.87 -53.42 1.33
N GLY A 132 10.63 -53.81 0.31
CA GLY A 132 10.08 -54.38 -0.92
C GLY A 132 9.29 -53.37 -1.76
N VAL A 133 8.21 -53.82 -2.42
CA VAL A 133 7.39 -53.00 -3.34
C VAL A 133 6.80 -51.76 -2.65
N LEU A 134 6.46 -51.86 -1.37
CA LEU A 134 5.93 -50.74 -0.60
C LEU A 134 6.97 -49.61 -0.43
N LEU A 135 8.26 -49.96 -0.28
CA LEU A 135 9.34 -48.98 -0.17
C LEU A 135 9.52 -48.17 -1.46
N ASP A 136 9.39 -48.81 -2.63
CA ASP A 136 9.50 -48.11 -3.91
C ASP A 136 8.34 -47.12 -4.09
N MET A 137 7.11 -47.49 -3.73
CA MET A 137 5.96 -46.56 -3.72
C MET A 137 6.16 -45.38 -2.76
N ILE A 138 6.72 -45.62 -1.56
CA ILE A 138 7.01 -44.56 -0.59
C ILE A 138 8.10 -43.63 -1.14
N ARG A 139 9.13 -44.17 -1.80
CA ARG A 139 10.20 -43.38 -2.44
C ARG A 139 9.65 -42.48 -3.56
N ASP A 140 8.73 -42.98 -4.38
CA ASP A 140 8.07 -42.18 -5.40
C ASP A 140 7.27 -41.03 -4.76
N ARG A 141 6.51 -41.31 -3.69
CA ARG A 141 5.76 -40.29 -2.95
C ARG A 141 6.69 -39.26 -2.31
N TYR A 142 7.83 -39.69 -1.76
CA TYR A 142 8.87 -38.81 -1.23
C TYR A 142 9.38 -37.86 -2.31
N PHE A 143 9.68 -38.38 -3.50
CA PHE A 143 10.18 -37.59 -4.62
C PHE A 143 9.19 -36.49 -5.02
N VAL A 144 7.92 -36.84 -5.18
CA VAL A 144 6.85 -35.88 -5.53
C VAL A 144 6.71 -34.80 -4.45
N CYS A 145 6.64 -35.18 -3.16
CA CYS A 145 6.53 -34.20 -2.07
C CYS A 145 7.78 -33.29 -1.98
N ARG A 146 8.97 -33.81 -2.29
CA ARG A 146 10.21 -33.03 -2.30
C ARG A 146 10.24 -32.02 -3.43
N GLU A 147 9.78 -32.41 -4.62
CA GLU A 147 9.66 -31.51 -5.77
C GLU A 147 8.62 -30.41 -5.52
N GLU A 148 7.46 -30.77 -4.96
CA GLU A 148 6.45 -29.79 -4.55
C GLU A 148 7.02 -28.82 -3.51
N LEU A 149 7.76 -29.30 -2.52
CA LEU A 149 8.39 -28.43 -1.52
C LEU A 149 9.32 -27.41 -2.18
N ALA A 150 10.21 -27.87 -3.07
CA ALA A 150 11.16 -27.00 -3.76
C ALA A 150 10.45 -25.93 -4.59
N TYR A 151 9.38 -26.30 -5.30
CA TYR A 151 8.57 -25.35 -6.08
C TYR A 151 7.93 -24.28 -5.18
N VAL A 152 7.28 -24.68 -4.08
CA VAL A 152 6.59 -23.76 -3.18
C VAL A 152 7.58 -22.85 -2.43
N GLU A 153 8.75 -23.38 -2.04
CA GLU A 153 9.82 -22.60 -1.44
C GLU A 153 10.38 -21.55 -2.40
N GLN A 154 10.56 -21.91 -3.68
CA GLN A 154 10.99 -20.97 -4.70
C GLN A 154 9.95 -19.86 -4.93
N GLU A 155 8.67 -20.21 -5.09
CA GLU A 155 7.60 -19.22 -5.25
C GLU A 155 7.51 -18.28 -4.02
N HIS A 156 7.65 -18.84 -2.81
CA HIS A 156 7.68 -18.03 -1.59
C HIS A 156 8.85 -17.04 -1.58
N MET A 157 10.04 -17.48 -1.99
CA MET A 157 11.22 -16.62 -2.07
C MET A 157 11.06 -15.50 -3.11
N ASP A 158 10.48 -15.81 -4.27
CA ASP A 158 10.26 -14.84 -5.33
C ASP A 158 9.28 -13.74 -4.91
N ILE A 159 8.15 -14.11 -4.31
CA ILE A 159 7.18 -13.14 -3.77
C ILE A 159 7.81 -12.33 -2.63
N GLN A 160 8.62 -12.95 -1.78
CA GLN A 160 9.27 -12.24 -0.67
C GLN A 160 10.20 -11.15 -1.20
N LYS A 161 10.97 -11.46 -2.25
CA LYS A 161 11.82 -10.47 -2.93
C LYS A 161 11.01 -9.33 -3.55
N GLU A 162 9.88 -9.65 -4.18
CA GLU A 162 8.97 -8.66 -4.76
C GLU A 162 8.41 -7.72 -3.67
N VAL A 163 7.92 -8.27 -2.55
CA VAL A 163 7.41 -7.49 -1.41
C VAL A 163 8.49 -6.58 -0.82
N THR A 164 9.71 -7.08 -0.64
CA THR A 164 10.82 -6.24 -0.17
C THR A 164 11.12 -5.10 -1.14
N SER A 165 11.14 -5.37 -2.45
CA SER A 165 11.35 -4.34 -3.48
C SER A 165 10.22 -3.30 -3.51
N MET A 166 8.97 -3.72 -3.31
CA MET A 166 7.84 -2.78 -3.21
C MET A 166 7.97 -1.90 -1.97
N ARG A 167 8.33 -2.47 -0.82
CA ARG A 167 8.53 -1.70 0.43
C ARG A 167 9.64 -0.66 0.30
N THR A 168 10.78 -0.99 -0.31
CA THR A 168 11.86 -0.01 -0.53
C THR A 168 11.40 1.12 -1.47
N THR A 169 10.69 0.78 -2.55
CA THR A 169 10.16 1.78 -3.49
C THR A 169 9.17 2.74 -2.82
N ILE A 170 8.34 2.23 -1.89
CA ILE A 170 7.42 3.07 -1.10
C ILE A 170 8.21 4.02 -0.21
N MET A 171 9.21 3.52 0.52
CA MET A 171 10.05 4.35 1.39
C MET A 171 10.79 5.46 0.63
N ASP A 172 11.30 5.16 -0.57
CA ASP A 172 11.99 6.13 -1.42
C ASP A 172 11.03 7.21 -1.95
N LYS A 173 9.80 6.83 -2.32
CA LYS A 173 8.76 7.77 -2.78
C LYS A 173 8.24 8.64 -1.64
N ASP A 174 7.95 8.07 -0.48
CA ASP A 174 7.44 8.82 0.68
C ASP A 174 8.47 9.82 1.24
N GLY A 175 9.77 9.53 1.10
CA GLY A 175 10.85 10.49 1.39
C GLY A 175 10.85 11.74 0.51
N ASP A 176 10.34 11.64 -0.73
CA ASP A 176 10.22 12.76 -1.68
C ASP A 176 8.89 13.53 -1.51
N PHE A 177 7.88 12.92 -0.88
CA PHE A 177 6.57 13.53 -0.64
C PHE A 177 6.52 14.45 0.59
N HIS A 178 7.39 14.24 1.59
CA HIS A 178 7.45 15.13 2.76
C HIS A 178 8.08 16.50 2.47
N ALA A 179 8.70 16.70 1.30
CA ALA A 179 9.33 17.96 0.90
C ALA A 179 8.34 19.08 0.48
N LEU A 180 7.02 18.87 0.59
CA LEU A 180 6.02 19.87 0.21
C LEU A 180 4.95 20.19 1.28
N VAL A 181 5.19 19.80 2.53
CA VAL A 181 4.40 20.29 3.68
C VAL A 181 5.31 21.14 4.56
N ASP A 182 5.70 22.31 4.05
CA ASP A 182 6.17 23.42 4.87
C ASP A 182 5.48 24.70 4.41
N VAL A 183 4.23 24.87 4.84
CA VAL A 183 3.60 26.17 5.11
C VAL A 183 2.65 26.01 6.29
N GLY A 184 3.18 26.27 7.49
CA GLY A 184 2.49 26.93 8.60
C GLY A 184 1.32 26.21 9.26
N GLN A 185 1.52 25.72 10.48
CA GLN A 185 1.40 26.55 11.69
C GLN A 185 1.57 25.69 12.94
N ASP A 186 2.47 26.15 13.81
CA ASP A 186 2.55 25.78 15.21
C ASP A 186 1.21 26.05 15.92
N THR A 187 0.70 25.03 16.62
CA THR A 187 0.17 25.26 17.97
C THR A 187 0.68 24.18 18.90
N ASN A 188 1.59 24.64 19.75
CA ASN A 188 2.18 24.03 20.93
C ASN A 188 1.20 23.32 21.90
N LEU A 189 1.83 22.57 22.83
CA LEU A 189 1.46 22.32 24.24
C LEU A 189 0.42 21.21 24.47
N LEU A 190 0.67 20.12 25.19
CA LEU A 190 1.58 19.86 26.33
C LEU A 190 2.07 18.41 26.35
N GLU A 191 3.37 18.25 26.55
CA GLU A 191 3.96 17.12 27.29
C GLU A 191 3.75 17.37 28.78
N ASP A 192 3.53 16.29 29.54
CA ASP A 192 4.00 16.12 30.92
C ASP A 192 4.11 14.61 31.18
N ASP A 193 5.35 14.13 31.19
CA ASP A 193 6.03 13.34 32.24
C ASP A 193 5.21 12.39 33.14
N ALA A 194 5.70 11.26 33.66
CA ALA A 194 6.87 10.41 33.50
C ALA A 194 6.74 9.29 34.56
N LEU A 195 7.24 8.09 34.23
CA LEU A 195 7.91 7.12 35.13
C LEU A 195 7.20 6.50 36.37
N ALA A 196 7.16 5.15 36.36
CA ALA A 196 7.70 4.21 37.39
C ALA A 196 6.84 2.91 37.35
N GLY A 197 7.39 1.74 37.02
CA GLY A 197 8.17 0.87 37.92
C GLY A 197 7.28 -0.31 38.35
N SER A 198 7.39 -1.49 37.74
CA SER A 198 8.14 -2.66 38.24
C SER A 198 7.70 -3.19 39.61
N SER A 199 6.94 -4.30 39.62
CA SER A 199 7.19 -5.55 40.36
C SER A 199 6.15 -6.58 39.89
N GLU A 200 6.54 -7.73 39.34
CA GLU A 200 6.70 -8.99 40.09
C GLU A 200 5.53 -9.24 41.05
N ASP A 201 4.67 -10.21 40.71
CA ASP A 201 4.58 -11.42 41.55
C ASP A 201 3.85 -12.57 40.82
N PHE A 202 4.46 -13.73 41.05
CA PHE A 202 4.16 -15.09 40.65
C PHE A 202 3.25 -15.68 41.72
N GLU A 203 2.10 -16.27 41.38
CA GLU A 203 1.54 -17.37 42.17
C GLU A 203 0.87 -18.44 41.29
N GLU A 204 1.41 -19.63 41.48
CA GLU A 204 0.97 -20.97 41.11
C GLU A 204 -0.23 -21.36 41.98
N SER A 205 -1.31 -21.90 41.39
CA SER A 205 -2.27 -22.68 42.18
C SER A 205 -2.96 -23.74 41.35
N SER A 206 -3.09 -24.87 42.02
CA SER A 206 -3.32 -26.24 41.61
C SER A 206 -4.81 -26.61 41.45
N GLU A 207 -5.01 -27.72 40.73
CA GLU A 207 -6.01 -28.79 40.96
C GLU A 207 -7.50 -28.41 41.09
N GLU A 208 -8.34 -29.00 40.23
CA GLU A 208 -9.20 -30.15 40.57
C GLU A 208 -10.20 -30.44 39.42
N GLU A 209 -10.27 -31.72 39.03
CA GLU A 209 -11.36 -32.31 38.26
C GLU A 209 -12.67 -32.27 39.07
N PRO A 210 -13.84 -32.40 38.40
CA PRO A 210 -14.68 -33.50 38.82
C PRO A 210 -15.28 -34.30 37.66
N GLU A 211 -15.35 -35.61 37.90
CA GLU A 211 -16.09 -36.61 37.13
C GLU A 211 -17.62 -36.49 37.26
N GLU A 212 -18.26 -37.27 36.38
CA GLU A 212 -19.62 -37.82 36.42
C GLU A 212 -20.80 -36.95 35.95
N SER A 213 -21.42 -37.35 34.85
CA SER A 213 -22.61 -38.22 34.96
C SER A 213 -23.16 -38.64 33.59
N SER A 214 -23.45 -39.92 33.53
CA SER A 214 -24.22 -40.66 32.53
C SER A 214 -25.65 -40.15 32.37
N GLU A 215 -26.19 -40.18 31.15
CA GLU A 215 -27.60 -40.55 30.94
C GLU A 215 -27.80 -41.07 29.50
N GLU A 216 -28.13 -42.37 29.42
CA GLU A 216 -28.69 -43.05 28.27
C GLU A 216 -30.17 -42.69 28.10
N SER A 217 -30.65 -42.56 26.86
CA SER A 217 -31.99 -43.00 26.41
C SER A 217 -32.06 -42.79 24.89
N SER A 218 -32.08 -43.86 24.10
CA SER A 218 -33.24 -44.70 23.77
C SER A 218 -33.83 -44.29 22.42
N ASP A 219 -33.57 -45.16 21.46
CA ASP A 219 -34.31 -45.51 20.26
C ASP A 219 -35.66 -44.83 20.01
N GLY A 220 -35.79 -44.34 18.78
CA GLY A 220 -37.05 -44.01 18.13
C GLY A 220 -36.95 -44.32 16.63
N GLU A 221 -36.98 -45.62 16.29
CA GLU A 221 -37.36 -46.07 14.96
C GLU A 221 -38.82 -45.69 14.70
N SER A 222 -39.11 -45.14 13.52
CA SER A 222 -40.47 -45.07 12.98
C SER A 222 -40.39 -45.18 11.46
N GLU A 223 -40.83 -46.36 11.03
CA GLU A 223 -41.27 -46.83 9.73
C GLU A 223 -41.80 -45.81 8.70
N GLU A 224 -41.45 -46.12 7.45
CA GLU A 224 -42.31 -46.28 6.27
C GLU A 224 -43.53 -45.35 6.04
N GLY A 225 -43.59 -44.77 4.84
CA GLY A 225 -44.87 -44.32 4.29
C GLY A 225 -44.77 -43.50 3.00
N PHE A 226 -44.72 -44.21 1.87
CA PHE A 226 -45.04 -43.81 0.48
C PHE A 226 -44.12 -42.84 -0.28
#